data_AF-A0A835VUV7-F1
#
_entry.id   AF-A0A835VUV7-F1
#
_cell.length_a   1.000
_cell.length_b   1.000
_cell.length_c   1.000
_cell.angle_alpha   90.00
_cell.angle_beta   90.00
_cell.angle_gamma   90.00
#
_symmetry.space_group_name_H-M   'P 1'
#
loop_
_entity.id
_entity.type
_entity.pdbx_description
1 polymer ?
#
loop_
_entity_poly.entity_id
_entity_poly.type
_entity_poly.pdbx_seq_one_letter_code
_entity_poly.pdbx_strand_id
1 'polypeptide(L)'
;MAKNAEALAKIGIAGAMVNLQRAIAPKPQPPPDSDEPQPERRPARPKRERGEVAPQRRSTRVAGAIASQRLADGGDGADAPDDGPGAKPGRGVGVMSQEEYLASKGQSLPEGWFKSDGHFKGWVAPDVCEKLGLASSAAEAWEQGGGGKFQRKISKSDVPSILKAKGWSDARAFAASQMRKNPNAYFYRHTAPGQPQAQGEWTAEEHDLFVATARKYGVGDKWGLFASYIPNRVGYQCSAYYTQVIIPTGLILDARFRMDAWGDAVFVGNRGKDD
;
A
#
# COMPACT_ATOMS: atom_id res chain seq x y z
N MET A 1 37.73 -3.40 -29.29
CA MET A 1 37.79 -2.12 -28.53
C MET A 1 37.70 -0.89 -29.43
N ALA A 2 38.45 -0.79 -30.54
CA ALA A 2 38.46 0.42 -31.39
C ALA A 2 37.14 0.76 -32.13
N LYS A 3 36.34 -0.25 -32.52
CA LYS A 3 35.10 -0.02 -33.31
C LYS A 3 33.92 0.58 -32.50
N ASN A 4 33.93 0.46 -31.17
CA ASN A 4 32.87 1.04 -30.32
C ASN A 4 33.13 2.53 -30.01
N ALA A 5 34.40 2.97 -30.04
CA ALA A 5 34.76 4.36 -29.79
C ALA A 5 34.35 5.28 -30.95
N GLU A 6 34.43 4.77 -32.19
CA GLU A 6 34.08 5.53 -33.40
C GLU A 6 32.56 5.74 -33.54
N ALA A 7 31.76 4.77 -33.08
CA ALA A 7 30.30 4.88 -33.04
C ALA A 7 29.81 5.93 -32.04
N LEU A 8 30.51 6.08 -30.90
CA LEU A 8 30.19 7.09 -29.88
C LEU A 8 30.58 8.51 -30.32
N ALA A 9 31.60 8.67 -31.17
CA ALA A 9 32.02 9.96 -31.71
C ALA A 9 31.01 10.53 -32.74
N LYS A 10 30.38 9.67 -33.55
CA LYS A 10 29.39 10.09 -34.57
C LYS A 10 28.07 10.60 -33.99
N ILE A 11 27.74 10.28 -32.73
CA ILE A 11 26.46 10.64 -32.10
C ILE A 11 26.59 11.93 -31.25
N GLY A 12 27.77 12.58 -31.20
CA GLY A 12 27.93 13.89 -30.56
C GLY A 12 27.76 13.90 -29.03
N ILE A 13 27.72 12.73 -28.39
CA ILE A 13 27.44 12.58 -26.95
C ILE A 13 28.60 13.11 -26.06
N ALA A 14 29.83 13.14 -26.58
CA ALA A 14 30.99 13.62 -25.82
C ALA A 14 30.87 15.11 -25.42
N GLY A 15 30.24 15.95 -26.25
CA GLY A 15 30.05 17.38 -25.94
C GLY A 15 28.97 17.62 -24.88
N ALA A 16 27.97 16.74 -24.78
CA ALA A 16 26.87 16.88 -23.82
C ALA A 16 27.30 16.56 -22.38
N MET A 17 28.26 15.65 -22.18
CA MET A 17 28.74 15.28 -20.84
C MET A 17 29.62 16.36 -20.18
N VAL A 18 30.43 17.08 -20.97
CA VAL A 18 31.28 18.17 -20.44
C VAL A 18 30.44 19.36 -19.98
N ASN A 19 29.33 19.66 -20.68
CA ASN A 19 28.40 20.73 -20.29
C ASN A 19 27.62 20.39 -19.02
N LEU A 20 27.27 19.11 -18.81
CA LEU A 20 26.59 18.66 -17.60
C LEU A 20 27.51 18.72 -16.35
N GLN A 21 28.79 18.38 -16.51
CA GLN A 21 29.78 18.48 -15.42
C GLN A 21 30.05 19.94 -15.01
N ARG A 22 29.98 20.90 -15.95
CA ARG A 22 30.17 22.33 -15.64
C ARG A 22 28.95 22.96 -14.94
N ALA A 23 27.76 22.39 -15.11
CA ALA A 23 26.52 22.85 -14.47
C ALA A 23 26.34 22.35 -13.02
N ILE A 24 27.12 21.35 -12.59
CA ILE A 24 27.01 20.71 -11.26
C ILE A 24 28.13 21.16 -10.30
N ALA A 25 29.09 21.98 -10.76
CA ALA A 25 30.15 22.49 -9.90
C ALA A 25 29.58 23.43 -8.80
N PRO A 26 29.83 23.16 -7.49
CA PRO A 26 29.35 24.02 -6.42
C PRO A 26 30.08 25.36 -6.40
N LYS A 27 29.33 26.46 -6.21
CA LYS A 27 29.90 27.82 -6.06
C LYS A 27 30.72 27.93 -4.76
N PRO A 28 31.83 28.68 -4.75
CA PRO A 28 32.66 28.85 -3.57
C PRO A 28 31.94 29.69 -2.50
N GLN A 29 32.05 29.28 -1.24
CA GLN A 29 31.52 30.01 -0.08
C GLN A 29 32.54 31.06 0.42
N PRO A 30 32.08 32.20 0.96
CA PRO A 30 32.97 33.22 1.54
C PRO A 30 33.55 32.76 2.89
N PRO A 31 34.68 33.34 3.33
CA PRO A 31 35.40 32.91 4.53
C PRO A 31 34.65 33.26 5.83
N PRO A 32 34.95 32.56 6.94
CA PRO A 32 34.23 32.74 8.19
C PRO A 32 34.81 33.90 9.01
N ASP A 33 33.95 34.81 9.46
CA ASP A 33 34.25 35.76 10.54
C ASP A 33 33.24 35.62 11.69
N SER A 34 33.83 35.39 12.88
CA SER A 34 33.49 35.74 14.27
C SER A 34 32.04 35.78 14.81
N ASP A 35 31.90 35.07 15.95
CA ASP A 35 31.12 35.37 17.17
C ASP A 35 29.58 35.52 17.10
N GLU A 36 28.86 34.46 17.49
CA GLU A 36 27.55 34.56 18.18
C GLU A 36 27.29 33.35 19.12
N PRO A 37 26.70 33.54 20.31
CA PRO A 37 26.61 32.51 21.35
C PRO A 37 25.39 31.58 21.19
N GLN A 38 25.55 30.30 21.51
CA GLN A 38 24.51 29.26 21.49
C GLN A 38 23.40 29.49 22.53
N PRO A 39 22.10 29.23 22.20
CA PRO A 39 21.03 29.26 23.19
C PRO A 39 20.88 27.95 23.97
N GLU A 40 20.68 28.08 25.28
CA GLU A 40 20.54 27.01 26.28
C GLU A 40 19.26 26.17 26.15
N ARG A 41 19.35 24.89 26.57
CA ARG A 41 18.25 23.91 26.58
C ARG A 41 17.26 24.18 27.72
N ARG A 42 15.96 24.27 27.39
CA ARG A 42 14.88 24.39 28.39
C ARG A 42 14.58 23.04 29.09
N PRO A 43 14.26 23.05 30.41
CA PRO A 43 13.90 21.83 31.13
C PRO A 43 12.45 21.38 30.90
N ALA A 44 12.21 20.08 31.09
CA ALA A 44 10.95 19.40 30.81
C ALA A 44 9.83 19.70 31.82
N ARG A 45 8.58 19.71 31.34
CA ARG A 45 7.36 20.00 32.12
C ARG A 45 6.77 18.73 32.77
N PRO A 46 6.25 18.78 34.01
CA PRO A 46 5.76 17.59 34.71
C PRO A 46 4.38 17.09 34.25
N LYS A 47 4.16 15.79 34.44
CA LYS A 47 2.98 15.00 34.04
C LYS A 47 1.77 15.32 34.94
N ARG A 48 0.58 15.49 34.35
CA ARG A 48 -0.70 15.72 35.06
C ARG A 48 -1.50 14.41 35.14
N GLU A 49 -2.03 14.09 36.33
CA GLU A 49 -2.86 12.91 36.59
C GLU A 49 -4.27 13.03 35.97
N ARG A 50 -4.87 11.87 35.66
CA ARG A 50 -6.10 11.71 34.86
C ARG A 50 -7.27 11.35 35.76
N GLY A 51 -8.27 12.22 35.88
CA GLY A 51 -9.58 11.89 36.41
C GLY A 51 -10.47 11.19 35.38
N GLU A 52 -11.38 10.34 35.85
CA GLU A 52 -12.40 9.63 35.06
C GLU A 52 -13.47 10.58 34.51
N VAL A 53 -13.71 10.52 33.19
CA VAL A 53 -14.96 11.00 32.57
C VAL A 53 -15.33 10.04 31.44
N ALA A 54 -16.56 9.52 31.50
CA ALA A 54 -17.15 8.64 30.49
C ALA A 54 -17.26 9.33 29.11
N PRO A 55 -17.03 8.62 27.99
CA PRO A 55 -16.97 9.27 26.69
C PRO A 55 -18.36 9.41 26.07
N GLN A 56 -18.88 10.64 26.07
CA GLN A 56 -19.97 11.04 25.20
C GLN A 56 -19.36 11.65 23.94
N ARG A 57 -19.53 11.00 22.77
CA ARG A 57 -19.10 11.60 21.50
C ARG A 57 -20.29 12.23 20.79
N ARG A 58 -20.35 13.57 20.80
CA ARG A 58 -21.08 14.34 19.78
C ARG A 58 -20.28 14.27 18.48
N SER A 59 -20.85 13.74 17.41
CA SER A 59 -20.55 14.15 16.04
C SER A 59 -21.36 13.33 15.05
N THR A 60 -22.48 13.88 14.61
CA THR A 60 -22.97 13.75 13.24
C THR A 60 -22.00 14.53 12.34
N ARG A 61 -21.24 13.87 11.46
CA ARG A 61 -20.65 14.49 10.26
C ARG A 61 -20.01 13.47 9.30
N VAL A 62 -20.39 13.65 8.05
CA VAL A 62 -20.00 13.01 6.78
C VAL A 62 -18.49 13.17 6.51
N ALA A 63 -17.93 12.19 5.78
CA ALA A 63 -16.65 12.14 5.07
C ALA A 63 -15.59 13.21 5.39
N GLY A 64 -14.39 12.74 5.77
CA GLY A 64 -13.16 13.51 5.67
C GLY A 64 -12.37 13.62 6.97
N ALA A 65 -11.07 13.40 6.84
CA ALA A 65 -10.03 13.80 7.78
C ALA A 65 -10.02 13.12 9.15
N ILE A 66 -9.61 11.84 9.24
CA ILE A 66 -8.45 11.35 10.04
C ILE A 66 -8.09 9.93 9.53
N ALA A 67 -7.63 9.80 8.28
CA ALA A 67 -6.88 8.62 7.83
C ALA A 67 -5.40 8.95 7.56
N SER A 68 -5.08 10.23 7.38
CA SER A 68 -3.83 10.66 6.74
C SER A 68 -2.61 10.79 7.65
N GLN A 69 -2.72 10.68 8.97
CA GLN A 69 -1.56 10.89 9.86
C GLN A 69 -0.75 9.63 10.22
N ARG A 70 -1.23 8.42 9.89
CA ARG A 70 -0.46 7.18 10.15
C ARG A 70 0.31 6.63 8.94
N LEU A 71 0.12 7.21 7.76
CA LEU A 71 0.71 6.71 6.49
C LEU A 71 1.78 7.65 5.91
N ALA A 72 1.98 8.83 6.52
CA ALA A 72 2.88 9.87 5.99
C ALA A 72 4.35 9.70 6.41
N ASP A 73 4.66 8.84 7.39
CA ASP A 73 6.04 8.57 7.75
C ASP A 73 6.54 7.36 6.97
N GLY A 74 7.45 7.61 6.02
CA GLY A 74 8.16 6.61 5.21
C GLY A 74 9.15 5.77 6.02
N GLY A 75 8.82 5.44 7.27
CA GLY A 75 9.49 4.47 8.11
C GLY A 75 8.88 3.09 7.89
N ASP A 76 9.55 2.28 7.07
CA ASP A 76 9.24 0.87 6.85
C ASP A 76 9.38 0.05 8.15
N GLY A 77 8.34 0.06 8.97
CA GLY A 77 8.03 -0.98 9.95
C GLY A 77 6.87 -1.81 9.41
N ALA A 78 7.12 -2.58 8.35
CA ALA A 78 6.14 -3.52 7.80
C ALA A 78 6.62 -4.95 7.98
N ASP A 79 6.65 -5.41 9.25
CA ASP A 79 6.02 -6.70 9.51
C ASP A 79 4.56 -6.59 9.06
N ALA A 80 4.00 -7.70 8.59
CA ALA A 80 2.54 -7.83 8.46
C ALA A 80 1.87 -7.32 9.76
N PRO A 81 0.59 -6.93 9.76
CA PRO A 81 -0.14 -6.95 11.02
C PRO A 81 -0.14 -8.41 11.51
N ASP A 82 0.86 -8.74 12.32
CA ASP A 82 0.74 -9.72 13.38
C ASP A 82 -0.36 -9.18 14.28
N ASP A 83 -1.51 -9.84 14.27
CA ASP A 83 -2.58 -9.62 15.23
C ASP A 83 -2.05 -10.03 16.62
N GLY A 84 -1.25 -9.15 17.21
CA GLY A 84 -0.69 -9.22 18.56
C GLY A 84 -1.17 -8.03 19.39
N PRO A 85 -1.31 -8.18 20.72
CA PRO A 85 -2.42 -7.63 21.51
C PRO A 85 -2.27 -6.13 21.80
N GLY A 86 -2.64 -5.30 20.83
CA GLY A 86 -2.88 -3.87 20.99
C GLY A 86 -4.36 -3.51 21.00
N ALA A 87 -5.24 -4.47 21.28
CA ALA A 87 -6.68 -4.24 21.36
C ALA A 87 -6.95 -3.20 22.47
N LYS A 88 -7.45 -2.02 22.07
CA LYS A 88 -8.11 -1.12 23.01
C LYS A 88 -9.21 -1.92 23.70
N PRO A 89 -9.37 -1.81 25.03
CA PRO A 89 -10.39 -2.58 25.75
C PRO A 89 -11.76 -2.33 25.11
N GLY A 90 -12.39 -3.42 24.63
CA GLY A 90 -13.66 -3.40 23.93
C GLY A 90 -13.60 -3.79 22.46
N ARG A 91 -12.56 -3.43 21.70
CA ARG A 91 -12.54 -3.66 20.24
C ARG A 91 -12.73 -5.15 19.89
N GLY A 92 -13.71 -5.45 19.02
CA GLY A 92 -14.07 -6.84 18.67
C GLY A 92 -14.97 -7.58 19.67
N VAL A 93 -15.59 -6.90 20.63
CA VAL A 93 -16.65 -7.46 21.49
C VAL A 93 -18.01 -7.24 20.83
N GLY A 94 -18.85 -8.29 20.78
CA GLY A 94 -20.18 -8.21 20.15
C GLY A 94 -20.11 -8.09 18.63
N VAL A 95 -19.27 -8.91 18.00
CA VAL A 95 -19.15 -8.94 16.54
C VAL A 95 -20.41 -9.51 15.90
N MET A 96 -20.89 -8.86 14.85
CA MET A 96 -22.12 -9.20 14.12
C MET A 96 -21.85 -9.29 12.61
N SER A 97 -22.79 -9.82 11.83
CA SER A 97 -22.68 -9.77 10.37
C SER A 97 -22.70 -8.32 9.86
N GLN A 98 -22.28 -8.11 8.62
CA GLN A 98 -22.31 -6.78 8.02
C GLN A 98 -23.74 -6.27 7.87
N GLU A 99 -24.66 -7.19 7.56
CA GLU A 99 -26.10 -6.96 7.47
C GLU A 99 -26.70 -6.56 8.82
N GLU A 100 -26.38 -7.30 9.88
CA GLU A 100 -26.82 -6.99 11.25
C GLU A 100 -26.25 -5.64 11.72
N TYR A 101 -25.00 -5.35 11.38
CA TYR A 101 -24.39 -4.07 11.70
C TYR A 101 -25.12 -2.91 11.05
N LEU A 102 -25.38 -2.97 9.75
CA LEU A 102 -26.13 -1.92 9.06
C LEU A 102 -27.56 -1.81 9.61
N ALA A 103 -28.24 -2.94 9.86
CA ALA A 103 -29.55 -2.94 10.48
C ALA A 103 -29.54 -2.28 11.88
N SER A 104 -28.49 -2.49 12.68
CA SER A 104 -28.32 -1.84 14.00
C SER A 104 -28.16 -0.32 13.89
N LYS A 105 -27.70 0.19 12.74
CA LYS A 105 -27.62 1.61 12.41
C LYS A 105 -28.89 2.15 11.72
N GLY A 106 -29.91 1.31 11.53
CA GLY A 106 -31.12 1.66 10.78
C GLY A 106 -30.87 1.83 9.28
N GLN A 107 -29.81 1.21 8.76
CA GLN A 107 -29.42 1.25 7.35
C GLN A 107 -29.70 -0.10 6.68
N SER A 108 -30.09 -0.06 5.41
CA SER A 108 -30.14 -1.24 4.55
C SER A 108 -28.84 -1.40 3.78
N LEU A 109 -28.66 -2.57 3.15
CA LEU A 109 -27.58 -2.77 2.19
C LEU A 109 -27.68 -1.75 1.04
N PRO A 110 -26.54 -1.19 0.59
CA PRO A 110 -26.51 -0.23 -0.52
C PRO A 110 -26.87 -0.90 -1.85
N GLU A 111 -27.33 -0.12 -2.83
CA GLU A 111 -27.61 -0.64 -4.16
C GLU A 111 -26.37 -1.27 -4.81
N GLY A 112 -26.56 -2.38 -5.51
CA GLY A 112 -25.48 -3.08 -6.20
C GLY A 112 -24.56 -3.91 -5.30
N TRP A 113 -24.92 -4.14 -4.03
CA TRP A 113 -24.15 -5.02 -3.16
C TRP A 113 -23.98 -6.44 -3.74
N PHE A 114 -22.90 -7.12 -3.37
CA PHE A 114 -22.68 -8.53 -3.74
C PHE A 114 -21.84 -9.27 -2.70
N LYS A 115 -21.85 -10.61 -2.75
CA LYS A 115 -21.05 -11.47 -1.87
C LYS A 115 -19.69 -11.78 -2.48
N SER A 116 -18.64 -11.65 -1.67
CA SER A 116 -17.29 -12.10 -2.00
C SER A 116 -17.06 -13.52 -1.46
N ASP A 117 -16.37 -14.36 -2.24
CA ASP A 117 -15.85 -15.65 -1.79
C ASP A 117 -14.48 -15.53 -1.09
N GLY A 118 -13.91 -14.32 -1.10
CA GLY A 118 -12.64 -13.99 -0.50
C GLY A 118 -11.42 -14.18 -1.39
N HIS A 119 -11.61 -14.50 -2.67
CA HIS A 119 -10.55 -14.81 -3.60
C HIS A 119 -10.56 -13.93 -4.84
N PHE A 120 -9.41 -13.32 -5.12
CA PHE A 120 -9.14 -12.67 -6.39
C PHE A 120 -8.69 -13.72 -7.42
N LYS A 121 -9.42 -13.79 -8.53
CA LYS A 121 -9.23 -14.74 -9.63
C LYS A 121 -8.56 -14.09 -10.85
N GLY A 122 -8.39 -12.77 -10.83
CA GLY A 122 -7.74 -12.03 -11.90
C GLY A 122 -6.22 -12.23 -11.94
N TRP A 123 -5.63 -11.74 -13.02
CA TRP A 123 -4.19 -11.58 -13.18
C TRP A 123 -3.82 -10.08 -13.17
N VAL A 124 -2.59 -9.71 -13.46
CA VAL A 124 -2.20 -8.31 -13.68
C VAL A 124 -3.10 -7.70 -14.78
N ALA A 125 -3.50 -6.44 -14.61
CA ALA A 125 -4.37 -5.75 -15.55
C ALA A 125 -3.85 -5.84 -17.00
N PRO A 126 -4.70 -6.13 -18.00
CA PRO A 126 -4.25 -6.43 -19.36
C PRO A 126 -3.40 -5.32 -20.00
N ASP A 127 -3.77 -4.07 -19.79
CA ASP A 127 -3.05 -2.87 -20.25
C ASP A 127 -1.67 -2.76 -19.60
N VAL A 128 -1.57 -3.11 -18.32
CA VAL A 128 -0.30 -3.15 -17.58
C VAL A 128 0.57 -4.31 -18.07
N CYS A 129 -0.01 -5.47 -18.38
CA CYS A 129 0.71 -6.59 -18.98
C CYS A 129 1.32 -6.22 -20.33
N GLU A 130 0.52 -5.64 -21.23
CA GLU A 130 0.96 -5.20 -22.55
C GLU A 130 2.08 -4.17 -22.45
N LYS A 131 1.88 -3.12 -21.63
CA LYS A 131 2.85 -2.03 -21.47
C LYS A 131 4.20 -2.50 -20.92
N LEU A 132 4.20 -3.49 -20.03
CA LEU A 132 5.40 -3.95 -19.32
C LEU A 132 5.98 -5.26 -19.90
N GLY A 133 5.34 -5.85 -20.91
CA GLY A 133 5.71 -7.15 -21.46
C GLY A 133 5.64 -8.25 -20.40
N LEU A 134 4.58 -8.26 -19.59
CA LEU A 134 4.30 -9.33 -18.64
C LEU A 134 3.42 -10.39 -19.30
N ALA A 135 3.52 -11.62 -18.80
CA ALA A 135 2.61 -12.70 -19.20
C ALA A 135 1.15 -12.28 -19.01
N SER A 136 0.31 -12.63 -19.98
CA SER A 136 -1.12 -12.29 -20.03
C SER A 136 -1.96 -13.04 -18.98
N SER A 137 -1.44 -14.15 -18.46
CA SER A 137 -2.10 -14.96 -17.45
C SER A 137 -1.12 -15.55 -16.46
N ALA A 138 -1.66 -16.04 -15.34
CA ALA A 138 -0.88 -16.84 -14.41
C ALA A 138 -0.25 -18.05 -15.11
N ALA A 139 -1.05 -18.83 -15.85
CA ALA A 139 -0.57 -20.03 -16.53
C ALA A 139 0.65 -19.76 -17.43
N GLU A 140 0.57 -18.72 -18.26
CA GLU A 140 1.69 -18.30 -19.12
C GLU A 140 2.92 -17.88 -18.29
N ALA A 141 2.73 -17.14 -17.19
CA ALA A 141 3.84 -16.77 -16.30
C ALA A 141 4.51 -18.02 -15.68
N TRP A 142 3.71 -19.02 -15.34
CA TRP A 142 4.19 -20.30 -14.80
C TRP A 142 4.96 -21.11 -15.85
N GLU A 143 4.50 -21.15 -17.10
CA GLU A 143 5.18 -21.82 -18.22
C GLU A 143 6.50 -21.14 -18.58
N GLN A 144 6.52 -19.80 -18.64
CA GLN A 144 7.72 -19.04 -18.98
C GLN A 144 8.76 -19.02 -17.86
N GLY A 145 8.31 -18.95 -16.60
CA GLY A 145 9.17 -18.66 -15.45
C GLY A 145 9.42 -19.81 -14.49
N GLY A 146 8.65 -20.91 -14.57
CA GLY A 146 8.66 -22.00 -13.60
C GLY A 146 8.33 -21.52 -12.20
N GLY A 147 7.05 -21.53 -11.81
CA GLY A 147 6.62 -21.02 -10.51
C GLY A 147 7.24 -21.83 -9.36
N GLY A 148 8.28 -21.28 -8.74
CA GLY A 148 8.92 -21.88 -7.59
C GLY A 148 8.01 -21.84 -6.37
N LYS A 149 7.93 -22.95 -5.62
CA LYS A 149 7.43 -22.94 -4.24
C LYS A 149 8.25 -21.92 -3.44
N PHE A 150 7.64 -20.79 -3.08
CA PHE A 150 8.24 -19.82 -2.16
C PHE A 150 8.34 -20.48 -0.77
N GLN A 151 9.50 -21.07 -0.47
CA GLN A 151 9.82 -21.65 0.84
C GLN A 151 11.16 -21.16 1.39
N ARG A 152 11.59 -19.94 1.07
CA ARG A 152 12.67 -19.30 1.84
C ARG A 152 12.28 -17.88 2.24
N LYS A 153 12.43 -17.59 3.53
CA LYS A 153 12.37 -16.22 4.07
C LYS A 153 13.43 -15.39 3.34
N ILE A 154 13.04 -14.20 2.89
CA ILE A 154 13.96 -13.25 2.23
C ILE A 154 15.09 -12.96 3.20
N SER A 155 16.31 -13.31 2.82
CA SER A 155 17.50 -12.92 3.59
C SER A 155 17.95 -11.53 3.16
N LYS A 156 18.65 -10.81 4.05
CA LYS A 156 19.24 -9.50 3.71
C LYS A 156 20.17 -9.57 2.48
N SER A 157 20.75 -10.74 2.19
CA SER A 157 21.60 -10.97 1.02
C SER A 157 20.86 -11.09 -0.31
N ASP A 158 19.57 -11.43 -0.31
CA ASP A 158 18.80 -11.63 -1.55
C ASP A 158 18.36 -10.30 -2.20
N VAL A 159 18.46 -9.20 -1.45
CA VAL A 159 18.04 -7.87 -1.90
C VAL A 159 19.16 -7.25 -2.75
N PRO A 160 18.90 -6.88 -4.02
CA PRO A 160 19.90 -6.26 -4.88
C PRO A 160 20.50 -4.99 -4.26
N SER A 161 21.83 -4.91 -4.20
CA SER A 161 22.58 -3.79 -3.59
C SER A 161 22.20 -2.42 -4.18
N ILE A 162 21.94 -2.37 -5.50
CA ILE A 162 21.53 -1.16 -6.22
C ILE A 162 20.19 -0.59 -5.72
N LEU A 163 19.30 -1.43 -5.21
CA LEU A 163 17.97 -1.02 -4.72
C LEU A 163 18.04 -0.54 -3.27
N LYS A 164 18.95 -1.09 -2.46
CA LYS A 164 19.22 -0.57 -1.10
C LYS A 164 19.79 0.84 -1.12
N ALA A 165 20.57 1.18 -2.15
CA ALA A 165 21.13 2.52 -2.32
C ALA A 165 20.07 3.62 -2.47
N LYS A 166 18.80 3.26 -2.77
CA LYS A 166 17.67 4.21 -2.80
C LYS A 166 17.06 4.50 -1.42
N GLY A 167 17.65 3.99 -0.34
CA GLY A 167 17.12 4.13 1.02
C GLY A 167 15.86 3.29 1.29
N TRP A 168 15.56 2.31 0.43
CA TRP A 168 14.40 1.45 0.57
C TRP A 168 14.63 0.35 1.60
N SER A 169 13.57 -0.06 2.30
CA SER A 169 13.62 -1.29 3.10
C SER A 169 13.96 -2.51 2.27
N ASP A 170 14.49 -3.54 2.94
CA ASP A 170 14.80 -4.82 2.32
C ASP A 170 13.56 -5.44 1.64
N ALA A 171 12.38 -5.33 2.25
CA ALA A 171 11.13 -5.85 1.67
C ALA A 171 10.70 -5.07 0.42
N ARG A 172 10.80 -3.74 0.43
CA ARG A 172 10.48 -2.90 -0.72
C ARG A 172 11.46 -3.12 -1.87
N ALA A 173 12.75 -3.21 -1.56
CA ALA A 173 13.80 -3.48 -2.54
C ALA A 173 13.67 -4.90 -3.14
N PHE A 174 13.37 -5.92 -2.33
CA PHE A 174 13.09 -7.26 -2.85
C PHE A 174 11.85 -7.26 -3.75
N ALA A 175 10.73 -6.66 -3.31
CA ALA A 175 9.50 -6.60 -4.12
C ALA A 175 9.74 -6.00 -5.51
N ALA A 176 10.65 -5.01 -5.62
CA ALA A 176 10.97 -4.38 -6.90
C ALA A 176 11.63 -5.36 -7.91
N SER A 177 12.33 -6.41 -7.46
CA SER A 177 12.88 -7.44 -8.37
C SER A 177 11.85 -8.47 -8.83
N GLN A 178 10.65 -8.48 -8.23
CA GLN A 178 9.67 -9.55 -8.41
C GLN A 178 8.69 -9.34 -9.56
N MET A 179 8.72 -8.21 -10.27
CA MET A 179 7.71 -7.84 -11.28
C MET A 179 7.33 -8.98 -12.25
N ARG A 180 8.32 -9.66 -12.83
CA ARG A 180 8.06 -10.77 -13.78
C ARG A 180 7.75 -12.11 -13.11
N LYS A 181 8.41 -12.41 -11.99
CA LYS A 181 8.32 -13.74 -11.33
C LYS A 181 7.13 -13.85 -10.38
N ASN A 182 6.84 -12.77 -9.66
CA ASN A 182 5.77 -12.65 -8.69
C ASN A 182 5.23 -11.21 -8.75
N PRO A 183 4.42 -10.90 -9.78
CA PRO A 183 3.85 -9.56 -9.94
C PRO A 183 3.01 -9.13 -8.73
N ASN A 184 2.38 -10.08 -8.02
CA ASN A 184 1.67 -9.78 -6.79
C ASN A 184 2.59 -9.13 -5.73
N ALA A 185 3.80 -9.67 -5.53
CA ALA A 185 4.75 -9.10 -4.59
C ALA A 185 5.22 -7.69 -5.01
N TYR A 186 5.41 -7.47 -6.32
CA TYR A 186 5.78 -6.16 -6.85
C TYR A 186 4.67 -5.13 -6.61
N PHE A 187 3.47 -5.36 -7.14
CA PHE A 187 2.35 -4.42 -7.08
C PHE A 187 1.79 -4.23 -5.66
N TYR A 188 2.13 -5.12 -4.72
CA TYR A 188 1.79 -4.91 -3.32
C TYR A 188 2.47 -3.67 -2.74
N ARG A 189 3.67 -3.32 -3.21
CA ARG A 189 4.49 -2.21 -2.67
C ARG A 189 4.87 -1.14 -3.68
N HIS A 190 4.68 -1.40 -4.97
CA HIS A 190 5.09 -0.53 -6.06
C HIS A 190 3.95 -0.32 -7.04
N THR A 191 3.85 0.88 -7.58
CA THR A 191 3.03 1.18 -8.75
C THR A 191 3.73 0.72 -10.02
N ALA A 192 3.03 0.74 -11.17
CA ALA A 192 3.68 0.49 -12.45
C ALA A 192 4.84 1.49 -12.68
N PRO A 193 5.96 1.07 -13.31
CA PRO A 193 7.08 1.95 -13.59
C PRO A 193 6.65 3.26 -14.28
N GLY A 194 7.13 4.38 -13.75
CA GLY A 194 6.79 5.72 -14.25
C GLY A 194 5.47 6.29 -13.73
N GLN A 195 4.70 5.54 -12.92
CA GLN A 195 3.54 6.08 -12.22
C GLN A 195 3.89 6.48 -10.78
N PRO A 196 3.48 7.67 -10.32
CA PRO A 196 3.61 8.04 -8.92
C PRO A 196 2.66 7.22 -8.04
N GLN A 197 3.01 7.07 -6.76
CA GLN A 197 2.11 6.49 -5.78
C GLN A 197 1.23 7.57 -5.17
N ALA A 198 -0.09 7.38 -5.19
CA ALA A 198 -1.04 8.28 -4.53
C ALA A 198 -0.93 8.16 -3.00
N GLN A 199 -0.83 9.30 -2.31
CA GLN A 199 -0.74 9.40 -0.84
C GLN A 199 -1.98 10.05 -0.21
N GLY A 200 -3.01 10.35 -1.00
CA GLY A 200 -4.23 11.05 -0.57
C GLY A 200 -5.44 10.15 -0.34
N GLU A 201 -6.57 10.80 -0.05
CA GLU A 201 -7.90 10.18 0.05
C GLU A 201 -8.28 9.46 -1.26
N TRP A 202 -9.18 8.48 -1.17
CA TRP A 202 -9.69 7.75 -2.33
C TRP A 202 -10.70 8.60 -3.08
N THR A 203 -10.52 8.75 -4.39
CA THR A 203 -11.50 9.46 -5.24
C THR A 203 -12.70 8.58 -5.55
N ALA A 204 -13.77 9.17 -6.07
CA ALA A 204 -14.95 8.43 -6.50
C ALA A 204 -14.61 7.48 -7.66
N GLU A 205 -13.76 7.92 -8.60
CA GLU A 205 -13.33 7.10 -9.73
C GLU A 205 -12.50 5.89 -9.27
N GLU A 206 -11.62 6.09 -8.28
CA GLU A 206 -10.85 4.99 -7.67
C GLU A 206 -11.77 4.00 -6.93
N HIS A 207 -12.80 4.51 -6.24
CA HIS A 207 -13.82 3.68 -5.59
C HIS A 207 -14.58 2.83 -6.62
N ASP A 208 -15.06 3.43 -7.69
CA ASP A 208 -15.81 2.74 -8.75
C ASP A 208 -14.95 1.68 -9.43
N LEU A 209 -13.69 1.99 -9.72
CA LEU A 209 -12.72 1.03 -10.25
C LEU A 209 -12.48 -0.13 -9.27
N PHE A 210 -12.37 0.15 -7.97
CA PHE A 210 -12.23 -0.88 -6.95
C PHE A 210 -13.42 -1.85 -6.98
N VAL A 211 -14.64 -1.32 -6.95
CA VAL A 211 -15.87 -2.11 -6.91
C VAL A 211 -16.08 -2.88 -8.21
N ALA A 212 -15.82 -2.25 -9.36
CA ALA A 212 -15.90 -2.91 -10.67
C ALA A 212 -14.90 -4.07 -10.80
N THR A 213 -13.66 -3.85 -10.35
CA THR A 213 -12.61 -4.88 -10.34
C THR A 213 -13.01 -6.04 -9.44
N ALA A 214 -13.48 -5.74 -8.22
CA ALA A 214 -13.93 -6.73 -7.26
C ALA A 214 -15.12 -7.55 -7.79
N ARG A 215 -16.07 -6.91 -8.47
CA ARG A 215 -17.21 -7.60 -9.09
C ARG A 215 -16.78 -8.53 -10.21
N LYS A 216 -15.83 -8.10 -11.03
CA LYS A 216 -15.39 -8.85 -12.22
C LYS A 216 -14.49 -10.04 -11.86
N TYR A 217 -13.58 -9.85 -10.92
CA TYR A 217 -12.51 -10.81 -10.65
C TYR A 217 -12.55 -11.43 -9.24
N GLY A 218 -13.48 -11.01 -8.39
CA GLY A 218 -13.47 -11.32 -6.96
C GLY A 218 -12.54 -10.38 -6.20
N VAL A 219 -12.47 -10.53 -4.87
CA VAL A 219 -11.67 -9.66 -4.00
C VAL A 219 -11.40 -10.38 -2.68
N GLY A 220 -10.36 -9.96 -1.95
CA GLY A 220 -10.11 -10.43 -0.60
C GLY A 220 -8.81 -11.20 -0.41
N ASP A 221 -8.02 -11.38 -1.48
CA ASP A 221 -6.62 -11.80 -1.45
C ASP A 221 -5.85 -11.17 -2.63
N LYS A 222 -4.56 -11.53 -2.79
CA LYS A 222 -3.68 -11.11 -3.91
C LYS A 222 -3.75 -9.62 -4.24
N TRP A 223 -3.68 -8.79 -3.20
CA TRP A 223 -3.85 -7.34 -3.29
C TRP A 223 -2.89 -6.64 -4.24
N GLY A 224 -1.72 -7.20 -4.51
CA GLY A 224 -0.83 -6.65 -5.53
C GLY A 224 -1.41 -6.81 -6.94
N LEU A 225 -1.90 -8.00 -7.29
CA LEU A 225 -2.57 -8.20 -8.59
C LEU A 225 -3.81 -7.32 -8.70
N PHE A 226 -4.61 -7.25 -7.64
CA PHE A 226 -5.79 -6.39 -7.59
C PHE A 226 -5.43 -4.91 -7.82
N ALA A 227 -4.38 -4.41 -7.17
CA ALA A 227 -3.96 -3.02 -7.29
C ALA A 227 -3.52 -2.64 -8.71
N SER A 228 -3.12 -3.59 -9.56
CA SER A 228 -2.75 -3.29 -10.94
C SER A 228 -3.91 -2.72 -11.78
N TYR A 229 -5.17 -2.88 -11.35
CA TYR A 229 -6.36 -2.31 -11.99
C TYR A 229 -6.70 -0.90 -11.50
N ILE A 230 -6.01 -0.41 -10.46
CA ILE A 230 -6.28 0.90 -9.84
C ILE A 230 -5.01 1.74 -9.97
N PRO A 231 -4.94 2.64 -10.97
CA PRO A 231 -3.76 3.46 -11.22
C PRO A 231 -3.29 4.19 -9.96
N ASN A 232 -1.96 4.31 -9.80
CA ASN A 232 -1.31 5.01 -8.68
C ASN A 232 -1.55 4.42 -7.27
N ARG A 233 -2.35 3.36 -7.11
CA ARG A 233 -2.53 2.64 -5.84
C ARG A 233 -1.70 1.37 -5.81
N VAL A 234 -1.32 0.94 -4.60
CA VAL A 234 -0.58 -0.31 -4.39
C VAL A 234 -1.38 -1.26 -3.49
N GLY A 235 -0.97 -2.52 -3.44
CA GLY A 235 -1.77 -3.57 -2.79
C GLY A 235 -2.05 -3.34 -1.31
N TYR A 236 -1.08 -2.84 -0.52
CA TYR A 236 -1.37 -2.56 0.89
C TYR A 236 -2.42 -1.45 1.09
N GLN A 237 -2.53 -0.51 0.14
CA GLN A 237 -3.56 0.53 0.17
C GLN A 237 -4.92 -0.07 -0.17
N CYS A 238 -4.98 -0.95 -1.17
CA CYS A 238 -6.21 -1.66 -1.54
C CYS A 238 -6.71 -2.56 -0.40
N SER A 239 -5.82 -3.28 0.29
CA SER A 239 -6.20 -4.12 1.43
C SER A 239 -6.74 -3.30 2.60
N ALA A 240 -6.11 -2.16 2.89
CA ALA A 240 -6.57 -1.26 3.94
C ALA A 240 -7.92 -0.62 3.56
N TYR A 241 -8.09 -0.21 2.30
CA TYR A 241 -9.34 0.34 1.82
C TYR A 241 -10.49 -0.67 1.88
N TYR A 242 -10.21 -1.93 1.55
CA TYR A 242 -11.19 -2.99 1.66
C TYR A 242 -11.74 -3.12 3.10
N THR A 243 -10.86 -3.22 4.09
CA THR A 243 -11.28 -3.44 5.48
C THR A 243 -11.81 -2.20 6.17
N GLN A 244 -11.32 -1.01 5.82
CA GLN A 244 -11.69 0.24 6.49
C GLN A 244 -12.88 0.95 5.85
N VAL A 245 -13.17 0.67 4.58
CA VAL A 245 -14.23 1.38 3.84
C VAL A 245 -15.20 0.40 3.22
N ILE A 246 -14.73 -0.52 2.38
CA ILE A 246 -15.63 -1.38 1.60
C ILE A 246 -16.45 -2.32 2.47
N ILE A 247 -15.81 -3.04 3.40
CA ILE A 247 -16.50 -3.96 4.31
C ILE A 247 -17.52 -3.21 5.20
N PRO A 248 -17.16 -2.11 5.90
CA PRO A 248 -18.13 -1.35 6.70
C PRO A 248 -19.31 -0.77 5.91
N THR A 249 -19.14 -0.47 4.62
CA THR A 249 -20.25 0.05 3.78
C THR A 249 -21.29 -1.02 3.42
N GLY A 250 -20.95 -2.31 3.56
CA GLY A 250 -21.80 -3.43 3.12
C GLY A 250 -21.97 -3.54 1.60
N LEU A 251 -21.18 -2.81 0.81
CA LEU A 251 -21.19 -2.91 -0.64
C LEU A 251 -20.62 -4.26 -1.12
N ILE A 252 -19.68 -4.83 -0.36
CA ILE A 252 -19.16 -6.18 -0.57
C ILE A 252 -19.28 -6.95 0.73
N LEU A 253 -20.12 -7.97 0.73
CA LEU A 253 -20.32 -8.86 1.86
C LEU A 253 -19.28 -9.97 1.82
N ASP A 254 -18.48 -10.08 2.87
CA ASP A 254 -17.42 -11.09 3.00
C ASP A 254 -17.57 -11.75 4.36
N ALA A 255 -18.00 -13.02 4.33
CA ALA A 255 -18.25 -13.83 5.52
C ALA A 255 -17.02 -14.00 6.41
N ARG A 256 -15.81 -13.73 5.90
CA ARG A 256 -14.58 -13.79 6.70
C ARG A 256 -14.42 -12.57 7.61
N PHE A 257 -15.25 -11.54 7.45
CA PHE A 257 -15.29 -10.36 8.28
C PHE A 257 -16.61 -10.25 9.03
N ARG A 258 -16.50 -9.89 10.30
CA ARG A 258 -17.62 -9.44 11.13
C ARG A 258 -17.41 -7.98 11.48
N MET A 259 -18.48 -7.29 11.85
CA MET A 259 -18.44 -5.90 12.26
C MET A 259 -18.53 -5.82 13.77
N ASP A 260 -17.66 -5.05 14.41
CA ASP A 260 -17.84 -4.73 15.81
C ASP A 260 -18.84 -3.57 16.01
N ALA A 261 -19.27 -3.33 17.25
CA ALA A 261 -20.25 -2.28 17.56
C ALA A 261 -19.77 -0.86 17.18
N TRP A 262 -18.45 -0.67 17.05
CA TRP A 262 -17.83 0.61 16.66
C TRP A 262 -17.74 0.78 15.15
N GLY A 263 -17.96 -0.27 14.36
CA GLY A 263 -17.89 -0.26 12.90
C GLY A 263 -16.53 -0.65 12.33
N ASP A 264 -15.64 -1.21 13.14
CA ASP A 264 -14.40 -1.78 12.64
C ASP A 264 -14.68 -3.20 12.13
N ALA A 265 -14.10 -3.52 10.96
CA ALA A 265 -14.13 -4.86 10.40
C ALA A 265 -13.14 -5.77 11.13
N VAL A 266 -13.62 -6.87 11.70
CA VAL A 266 -12.86 -7.88 12.43
C VAL A 266 -12.77 -9.14 11.57
N PHE A 267 -11.54 -9.58 11.25
CA PHE A 267 -11.33 -10.80 10.49
C PHE A 267 -11.53 -12.04 11.39
N VAL A 268 -12.51 -12.88 11.05
CA VAL A 268 -12.84 -14.11 11.80
C VAL A 268 -12.42 -15.39 11.07
N GLY A 269 -11.89 -15.26 9.85
CA GLY A 269 -11.52 -16.38 8.98
C GLY A 269 -12.74 -17.14 8.45
N ASN A 270 -12.55 -18.40 8.04
CA ASN A 270 -13.65 -19.19 7.47
C ASN A 270 -14.77 -19.53 8.47
N ARG A 271 -14.56 -19.33 9.78
CA ARG A 271 -15.58 -19.55 10.81
C ARG A 271 -16.83 -18.69 10.62
N GLY A 272 -16.73 -17.56 9.92
CA GLY A 272 -17.90 -16.73 9.64
C GLY A 272 -18.78 -17.21 8.48
N LYS A 273 -18.43 -18.31 7.79
CA LYS A 273 -19.29 -18.93 6.75
C LYS A 273 -20.36 -19.87 7.33
N ASP A 274 -20.22 -20.28 8.59
CA ASP A 274 -20.98 -21.38 9.18
C ASP A 274 -22.15 -20.91 10.09
N ASP A 275 -22.38 -19.59 10.23
CA ASP A 275 -23.60 -19.00 10.83
C ASP A 275 -24.44 -18.30 9.76
#